data_AF-A0A9D5P0A1-F1
#
_entry.id   AF-A0A9D5P0A1-F1
#
_cell.length_a   1.000
_cell.length_b   1.000
_cell.length_c   1.000
_cell.angle_alpha   90.00
_cell.angle_beta   90.00
_cell.angle_gamma   90.00
#
_symmetry.space_group_name_H-M   'P 1'
#
loop_
_entity.id
_entity.type
_entity.pdbx_description
1 polymer ?
#
loop_
_entity_poly.entity_id
_entity_poly.type
_entity_poly.pdbx_seq_one_letter_code
_entity_poly.pdbx_strand_id
1 'polypeptide(L)'
;MRSFDEEAPHSTARKEFVNLSDSELNQTFDLTAIRSEVYGLVRNEGEKPWNIKEQELLDADSDKRAEWIFATRLLASYGTSIPQIEHLLKSAPPALKLQMLSKKRAELINQFAGTEAGQHWMMCMKEQDGWKYVAQYAYGANGIQDSGLLDRFMLMLDQIAIIHDVINGRGRKYGFDLDIVSTESINATKQYCKHPENAHLILQMLHKMIDGQTTPKRSSRAIRAALESGAFCQRPSYTWFDSEFGNSCKNDSSSYYSYTDMEKECPYDDKLYDEYKNDFKKFK
;
A
#
# COMPACT_ATOMS: atom_id res chain seq x y z
N MET A 1 -17.22 -10.76 38.52
CA MET A 1 -17.48 -11.98 37.72
C MET A 1 -18.81 -11.82 37.03
N ARG A 2 -18.81 -11.52 35.73
CA ARG A 2 -19.95 -11.76 34.84
C ARG A 2 -19.49 -12.84 33.86
N SER A 3 -20.20 -13.95 33.86
CA SER A 3 -20.03 -15.05 32.92
C SER A 3 -20.46 -14.58 31.53
N PHE A 4 -19.54 -14.60 30.57
CA PHE A 4 -19.86 -14.51 29.15
C PHE A 4 -20.14 -15.93 28.64
N ASP A 5 -21.30 -16.46 29.02
CA ASP A 5 -21.94 -17.56 28.32
C ASP A 5 -23.19 -16.97 27.64
N GLU A 6 -23.00 -16.35 26.47
CA GLU A 6 -24.07 -16.12 25.51
C GLU A 6 -23.49 -16.34 24.11
N GLU A 7 -24.13 -17.27 23.39
CA GLU A 7 -23.75 -17.79 22.07
C GLU A 7 -23.35 -16.68 21.09
N ALA A 8 -22.08 -16.66 20.69
CA ALA A 8 -21.59 -15.71 19.71
C ALA A 8 -22.24 -15.96 18.34
N PRO A 9 -22.75 -14.92 17.65
CA PRO A 9 -23.38 -15.04 16.34
C PRO A 9 -22.30 -15.18 15.25
N HIS A 10 -21.66 -16.34 15.19
CA HIS A 10 -20.51 -16.60 14.31
C HIS A 10 -20.80 -16.41 12.80
N SER A 11 -22.06 -16.40 12.37
CA SER A 11 -22.43 -16.22 10.95
C SER A 11 -22.66 -14.76 10.54
N THR A 12 -23.07 -13.89 11.48
CA THR A 12 -23.47 -12.51 11.19
C THR A 12 -22.26 -11.57 11.28
N ALA A 13 -21.44 -11.70 12.33
CA ALA A 13 -20.20 -10.94 12.47
C ALA A 13 -19.24 -11.19 11.29
N ARG A 14 -19.18 -12.44 10.81
CA ARG A 14 -18.35 -12.82 9.66
C ARG A 14 -18.78 -12.16 8.34
N LYS A 15 -20.03 -11.70 8.20
CA LYS A 15 -20.48 -10.97 7.00
C LYS A 15 -20.17 -9.48 7.07
N GLU A 16 -20.18 -8.88 8.26
CA GLU A 16 -19.89 -7.46 8.44
C GLU A 16 -18.41 -7.13 8.13
N PHE A 17 -17.49 -8.02 8.47
CA PHE A 17 -16.05 -7.80 8.29
C PHE A 17 -15.51 -8.10 6.88
N VAL A 18 -16.31 -8.72 6.01
CA VAL A 18 -15.90 -9.11 4.64
C VAL A 18 -16.11 -7.99 3.62
N ASN A 19 -16.90 -6.96 3.96
CA ASN A 19 -17.26 -5.85 3.08
C ASN A 19 -16.79 -4.49 3.59
N LEU A 20 -15.59 -4.41 4.17
CA LEU A 20 -15.00 -3.12 4.54
C LEU A 20 -14.67 -2.29 3.30
N SER A 21 -15.06 -1.01 3.32
CA SER A 21 -14.61 -0.02 2.35
C SER A 21 -13.10 0.23 2.46
N ASP A 22 -12.47 0.80 1.42
CA ASP A 22 -11.04 1.13 1.49
C ASP A 22 -10.72 2.13 2.61
N SER A 23 -11.66 3.01 2.99
CA SER A 23 -11.50 3.89 4.16
C SER A 23 -11.46 3.11 5.48
N GLU A 24 -12.35 2.14 5.66
CA GLU A 24 -12.37 1.28 6.84
C GLU A 24 -11.16 0.35 6.89
N LEU A 25 -10.67 -0.13 5.74
CA LEU A 25 -9.44 -0.89 5.66
C LEU A 25 -8.21 -0.05 6.04
N ASN A 26 -8.15 1.21 5.60
CA ASN A 26 -7.09 2.12 6.03
C ASN A 26 -7.12 2.30 7.56
N GLN A 27 -8.29 2.56 8.17
CA GLN A 27 -8.38 2.67 9.62
C GLN A 27 -8.00 1.37 10.35
N THR A 28 -8.50 0.24 9.88
CA THR A 28 -8.36 -1.05 10.57
C THR A 28 -6.95 -1.63 10.48
N PHE A 29 -6.23 -1.35 9.40
CA PHE A 29 -4.92 -1.95 9.12
C PHE A 29 -3.79 -0.92 8.99
N ASP A 30 -4.00 0.34 9.40
CA ASP A 30 -2.92 1.31 9.53
C ASP A 30 -2.09 1.03 10.79
N LEU A 31 -0.90 0.47 10.56
CA LEU A 31 0.07 0.13 11.61
C LEU A 31 1.04 1.28 11.91
N THR A 32 0.84 2.49 11.36
CA THR A 32 1.78 3.61 11.47
C THR A 32 1.98 4.02 12.93
N ALA A 33 0.92 4.14 13.72
CA ALA A 33 1.01 4.48 15.14
C ALA A 33 1.80 3.43 15.92
N ILE A 34 1.48 2.14 15.73
CA ILE A 34 2.11 1.02 16.43
C ILE A 34 3.60 0.92 16.09
N ARG A 35 3.95 1.06 14.81
CA ARG A 35 5.35 1.06 14.38
C ARG A 35 6.10 2.30 14.89
N SER A 36 5.43 3.45 14.96
CA SER A 36 6.02 4.69 15.50
C SER A 36 6.27 4.60 17.00
N GLU A 37 5.42 3.90 17.77
CA GLU A 37 5.66 3.62 19.19
C GLU A 37 6.98 2.84 19.39
N VAL A 38 7.24 1.82 18.57
CA VAL A 38 8.54 1.11 18.60
C VAL A 38 9.69 2.07 18.31
N TYR A 39 9.57 2.93 17.30
CA TYR A 39 10.66 3.87 16.95
C TYR A 39 10.81 5.03 17.93
N GLY A 40 9.74 5.50 18.55
CA GLY A 40 9.73 6.59 19.53
C GLY A 40 10.35 6.16 20.85
N LEU A 41 10.06 4.94 21.31
CA LEU A 41 10.68 4.35 22.49
C LEU A 41 12.18 4.09 22.27
N VAL A 42 12.57 3.71 21.05
CA VAL A 42 13.97 3.46 20.65
C VAL A 42 14.81 4.73 20.50
N ARG A 43 14.19 5.86 20.13
CA ARG A 43 14.87 7.16 20.02
C ARG A 43 15.24 7.81 21.36
N ASN A 44 14.51 7.51 22.43
CA ASN A 44 14.82 8.06 23.75
C ASN A 44 16.07 7.45 24.38
N GLU A 45 16.59 6.33 23.84
CA GLU A 45 17.75 5.62 24.40
C GLU A 45 18.95 5.51 23.47
N GLY A 46 18.85 5.97 22.22
CA GLY A 46 20.00 5.97 21.29
C GLY A 46 20.53 4.59 20.88
N GLU A 47 19.89 3.51 21.32
CA GLU A 47 20.24 2.13 20.98
C GLU A 47 19.31 1.54 19.91
N LYS A 48 19.73 0.46 19.24
CA LYS A 48 18.95 -0.19 18.18
C LYS A 48 17.65 -0.81 18.76
N PRO A 49 16.59 -1.03 17.95
CA PRO A 49 15.28 -1.51 18.43
C PRO A 49 15.24 -2.84 19.21
N TRP A 50 16.35 -3.59 19.21
CA TRP A 50 16.51 -4.88 19.89
C TRP A 50 17.36 -4.80 21.17
N ASN A 51 17.71 -3.61 21.65
CA ASN A 51 18.66 -3.40 22.75
C ASN A 51 18.05 -2.90 24.07
N ILE A 52 16.74 -2.68 24.16
CA ILE A 52 16.09 -2.34 25.44
C ILE A 52 16.41 -3.46 26.42
N LYS A 53 16.98 -3.11 27.58
CA LYS A 53 17.39 -4.10 28.58
C LYS A 53 16.13 -4.80 29.07
N GLU A 54 16.07 -6.11 28.89
CA GLU A 54 14.99 -7.01 29.33
C GLU A 54 14.51 -6.75 30.76
N GLN A 55 15.37 -6.18 31.61
CA GLN A 55 15.09 -5.75 32.98
C GLN A 55 14.10 -4.58 33.11
N GLU A 56 14.17 -3.54 32.27
CA GLU A 56 13.26 -2.38 32.32
C GLU A 56 11.84 -2.74 31.86
N LEU A 57 11.72 -3.80 31.06
CA LEU A 57 10.47 -4.43 30.66
C LEU A 57 9.84 -5.30 31.73
N LEU A 58 10.66 -5.87 32.63
CA LEU A 58 10.18 -6.64 33.78
C LEU A 58 9.62 -5.71 34.87
N ASP A 59 10.11 -4.48 34.95
CA ASP A 59 9.69 -3.45 35.91
C ASP A 59 8.51 -2.58 35.43
N ALA A 60 8.17 -2.65 34.13
CA ALA A 60 7.04 -1.94 33.55
C ALA A 60 5.68 -2.53 33.98
N ASP A 61 4.66 -1.67 34.08
CA ASP A 61 3.27 -2.10 34.27
C ASP A 61 2.87 -3.13 33.20
N SER A 62 2.05 -4.12 33.56
CA SER A 62 1.70 -5.26 32.71
C SER A 62 1.14 -4.84 31.36
N ASP A 63 0.41 -3.72 31.35
CA ASP A 63 -0.21 -3.16 30.15
C ASP A 63 0.83 -2.59 29.18
N LYS A 64 1.78 -1.80 29.70
CA LYS A 64 2.89 -1.26 28.89
C LYS A 64 3.81 -2.36 28.37
N ARG A 65 4.02 -3.39 29.18
CA ARG A 65 4.77 -4.57 28.77
C ARG A 65 4.07 -5.31 27.63
N ALA A 66 2.74 -5.50 27.73
CA ALA A 66 1.96 -6.14 26.67
C ALA A 66 2.00 -5.35 25.35
N GLU A 67 1.83 -4.03 25.42
CA GLU A 67 1.94 -3.12 24.27
C GLU A 67 3.32 -3.22 23.60
N TRP A 68 4.39 -3.22 24.40
CA TRP A 68 5.75 -3.34 23.88
C TRP A 68 6.01 -4.69 23.22
N ILE A 69 5.59 -5.80 23.84
CA ILE A 69 5.76 -7.14 23.28
C ILE A 69 4.98 -7.23 21.97
N PHE A 70 3.76 -6.70 21.92
CA PHE A 70 2.94 -6.66 20.70
C PHE A 70 3.66 -5.93 19.57
N ALA A 71 4.09 -4.70 19.83
CA ALA A 71 4.71 -3.85 18.81
C ALA A 71 6.05 -4.43 18.33
N THR A 72 6.84 -5.03 19.23
CA THR A 72 8.11 -5.70 18.89
C THR A 72 7.89 -6.96 18.07
N ARG A 73 6.87 -7.78 18.39
CA ARG A 73 6.52 -8.96 17.58
C ARG A 73 6.02 -8.58 16.20
N LEU A 74 5.24 -7.51 16.08
CA LEU A 74 4.80 -6.96 14.80
C LEU A 74 5.97 -6.44 13.97
N LEU A 75 7.00 -5.87 14.60
CA LEU A 75 8.23 -5.51 13.90
C LEU A 75 9.02 -6.76 13.47
N ALA A 76 9.06 -7.80 14.29
CA ALA A 76 9.74 -9.05 13.96
C ALA A 76 9.06 -9.79 12.79
N SER A 77 7.72 -9.75 12.69
CA SER A 77 7.00 -10.36 11.57
C SER A 77 7.39 -9.76 10.23
N TYR A 78 7.85 -8.50 10.21
CA TYR A 78 8.31 -7.79 9.02
C TYR A 78 9.40 -8.55 8.26
N GLY A 79 10.34 -9.16 8.99
CA GLY A 79 11.42 -9.97 8.40
C GLY A 79 10.93 -11.20 7.65
N THR A 80 9.68 -11.63 7.90
CA THR A 80 9.02 -12.74 7.20
C THR A 80 8.01 -12.25 6.17
N SER A 81 7.24 -11.20 6.48
CA SER A 81 6.22 -10.64 5.59
C SER A 81 6.80 -10.11 4.29
N ILE A 82 7.90 -9.34 4.36
CA ILE A 82 8.50 -8.72 3.17
C ILE A 82 8.97 -9.77 2.15
N PRO A 83 9.79 -10.77 2.51
CA PRO A 83 10.20 -11.81 1.55
C PRO A 83 9.03 -12.57 0.92
N GLN A 84 7.96 -12.83 1.69
CA GLN A 84 6.79 -13.53 1.16
C GLN A 84 6.01 -12.68 0.14
N ILE A 85 5.85 -11.38 0.41
CA ILE A 85 5.20 -10.44 -0.51
C ILE A 85 6.09 -10.19 -1.73
N GLU A 86 7.41 -10.05 -1.56
CA GLU A 86 8.35 -9.99 -2.67
C GLU A 86 8.28 -11.23 -3.56
N HIS A 87 8.26 -12.42 -2.96
CA HIS A 87 8.15 -13.67 -3.71
C HIS A 87 6.85 -13.71 -4.53
N LEU A 88 5.73 -13.29 -3.92
CA LEU A 88 4.45 -13.16 -4.63
C LEU A 88 4.58 -12.21 -5.83
N LEU A 89 5.23 -11.07 -5.65
CA LEU A 89 5.41 -10.07 -6.69
C LEU A 89 6.42 -10.46 -7.78
N LYS A 90 7.46 -11.22 -7.44
CA LYS A 90 8.43 -11.78 -8.40
C LYS A 90 7.79 -12.83 -9.30
N SER A 91 6.82 -13.59 -8.77
CA SER A 91 6.12 -14.64 -9.49
C SER A 91 5.05 -14.12 -10.47
N ALA A 92 4.71 -12.83 -10.40
CA ALA A 92 3.60 -12.22 -11.12
C ALA A 92 4.06 -11.33 -12.30
N PRO A 93 3.44 -11.42 -13.48
CA PRO A 93 3.61 -10.42 -14.54
C PRO A 93 3.27 -9.01 -14.03
N PRO A 94 3.99 -7.95 -14.44
CA PRO A 94 3.75 -6.57 -13.98
C PRO A 94 2.29 -6.10 -14.07
N ALA A 95 1.59 -6.54 -15.12
CA ALA A 95 0.18 -6.26 -15.37
C ALA A 95 -0.78 -6.86 -14.32
N LEU A 96 -0.38 -7.95 -13.68
CA LEU A 96 -1.21 -8.75 -12.78
C LEU A 96 -0.83 -8.62 -11.30
N LYS A 97 0.28 -7.92 -10.99
CA LYS A 97 0.76 -7.73 -9.61
C LYS A 97 -0.33 -7.17 -8.72
N LEU A 98 -1.04 -6.14 -9.17
CA LEU A 98 -2.15 -5.55 -8.41
C LEU A 98 -3.31 -6.52 -8.21
N GLN A 99 -3.74 -7.23 -9.27
CA GLN A 99 -4.85 -8.17 -9.14
C GLN A 99 -4.50 -9.31 -8.18
N MET A 100 -3.26 -9.80 -8.24
CA MET A 100 -2.75 -10.82 -7.33
C MET A 100 -2.66 -10.32 -5.89
N LEU A 101 -2.15 -9.10 -5.68
CA LEU A 101 -2.12 -8.47 -4.37
C LEU A 101 -3.54 -8.25 -3.82
N SER A 102 -4.48 -7.74 -4.62
CA SER A 102 -5.87 -7.52 -4.20
C SER A 102 -6.56 -8.83 -3.84
N LYS A 103 -6.35 -9.89 -4.63
CA LYS A 103 -6.86 -11.23 -4.32
C LYS A 103 -6.25 -11.75 -3.01
N LYS A 104 -4.92 -11.64 -2.86
CA LYS A 104 -4.23 -12.08 -1.65
C LYS A 104 -4.67 -11.29 -0.42
N ARG A 105 -4.88 -9.98 -0.53
CA ARG A 105 -5.43 -9.11 0.53
C ARG A 105 -6.80 -9.62 0.97
N ALA A 106 -7.70 -9.87 0.02
CA ALA A 106 -9.03 -10.39 0.33
C ALA A 106 -8.99 -11.77 0.99
N GLU A 107 -8.14 -12.68 0.50
CA GLU A 107 -7.92 -13.99 1.12
C GLU A 107 -7.41 -13.88 2.56
N LEU A 108 -6.41 -13.02 2.80
CA LEU A 108 -5.84 -12.80 4.13
C LEU A 108 -6.86 -12.17 5.08
N ILE A 109 -7.61 -11.16 4.64
CA ILE A 109 -8.67 -10.54 5.46
C ILE A 109 -9.74 -11.58 5.83
N ASN A 110 -10.18 -12.40 4.88
CA ASN A 110 -11.16 -13.46 5.15
C ASN A 110 -10.65 -14.50 6.15
N GLN A 111 -9.35 -14.86 6.06
CA GLN A 111 -8.72 -15.76 7.02
C GLN A 111 -8.59 -15.09 8.39
N PHE A 112 -8.13 -13.85 8.43
CA PHE A 112 -7.95 -13.06 9.64
C PHE A 112 -9.27 -12.87 10.39
N ALA A 113 -10.31 -12.39 9.73
CA ALA A 113 -11.67 -12.24 10.27
C ALA A 113 -12.33 -13.59 10.64
N GLY A 114 -11.78 -14.71 10.15
CA GLY A 114 -12.19 -16.05 10.53
C GLY A 114 -11.64 -16.52 11.88
N THR A 115 -10.70 -15.78 12.48
CA THR A 115 -10.10 -16.11 13.78
C THR A 115 -10.64 -15.23 14.90
N GLU A 116 -10.66 -15.73 16.13
CA GLU A 116 -11.08 -14.95 17.32
C GLU A 116 -10.21 -13.70 17.49
N ALA A 117 -8.88 -13.84 17.41
CA ALA A 117 -7.94 -12.74 17.50
C ALA A 117 -8.16 -11.67 16.42
N GLY A 118 -8.42 -12.09 15.17
CA GLY A 118 -8.69 -11.17 14.08
C GLY A 118 -10.03 -10.45 14.21
N GLN A 119 -11.07 -11.13 14.72
CA GLN A 119 -12.35 -10.48 15.05
C GLN A 119 -12.17 -9.45 16.17
N HIS A 120 -11.41 -9.80 17.22
CA HIS A 120 -11.09 -8.88 18.31
C HIS A 120 -10.34 -7.64 17.81
N TRP A 121 -9.33 -7.82 16.96
CA TRP A 121 -8.65 -6.72 16.29
C TRP A 121 -9.62 -5.80 15.53
N MET A 122 -10.47 -6.36 14.66
CA MET A 122 -11.40 -5.57 13.84
C MET A 122 -12.46 -4.84 14.66
N MET A 123 -12.83 -5.38 15.83
CA MET A 123 -13.70 -4.69 16.78
C MET A 123 -12.97 -3.53 17.48
N CYS A 124 -11.78 -3.78 18.01
CA CYS A 124 -11.02 -2.79 18.77
C CYS A 124 -10.52 -1.63 17.92
N MET A 125 -10.13 -1.86 16.68
CA MET A 125 -9.58 -0.79 15.80
C MET A 125 -10.60 0.28 15.36
N LYS A 126 -11.88 0.13 15.75
CA LYS A 126 -12.87 1.20 15.63
C LYS A 126 -12.66 2.32 16.65
N GLU A 127 -12.00 2.01 17.76
CA GLU A 127 -11.72 2.93 18.86
C GLU A 127 -10.34 3.57 18.74
N GLN A 128 -10.19 4.78 19.28
CA GLN A 128 -8.86 5.38 19.44
C GLN A 128 -8.00 4.49 20.34
N ASP A 129 -6.73 4.27 19.95
CA ASP A 129 -5.80 3.38 20.64
C ASP A 129 -6.28 1.92 20.77
N GLY A 130 -7.21 1.48 19.91
CA GLY A 130 -7.77 0.13 19.90
C GLY A 130 -6.75 -1.00 19.99
N TRP A 131 -5.59 -0.83 19.36
CA TRP A 131 -4.50 -1.81 19.38
C TRP A 131 -3.93 -2.09 20.78
N LYS A 132 -4.00 -1.14 21.72
CA LYS A 132 -3.53 -1.33 23.11
C LYS A 132 -4.38 -2.37 23.83
N TYR A 133 -5.70 -2.33 23.63
CA TYR A 133 -6.61 -3.35 24.14
C TYR A 133 -6.33 -4.72 23.53
N VAL A 134 -5.99 -4.77 22.23
CA VAL A 134 -5.61 -6.02 21.58
C VAL A 134 -4.29 -6.55 22.14
N ALA A 135 -3.31 -5.69 22.43
CA ALA A 135 -2.06 -6.09 23.06
C ALA A 135 -2.29 -6.69 24.45
N GLN A 136 -3.10 -6.03 25.28
CA GLN A 136 -3.50 -6.54 26.59
C GLN A 136 -4.27 -7.85 26.50
N TYR A 137 -5.19 -7.99 25.53
CA TYR A 137 -5.86 -9.27 25.27
C TYR A 137 -4.84 -10.33 24.86
N ALA A 138 -3.98 -10.07 23.88
CA ALA A 138 -3.06 -11.06 23.31
C ALA A 138 -2.07 -11.61 24.33
N TYR A 139 -1.58 -10.78 25.27
CA TYR A 139 -0.55 -11.13 26.25
C TYR A 139 -1.04 -11.17 27.71
N GLY A 140 -2.33 -10.97 27.93
CA GLY A 140 -2.95 -11.08 29.24
C GLY A 140 -3.16 -12.54 29.68
N ALA A 141 -3.59 -12.72 30.93
CA ALA A 141 -3.81 -14.04 31.51
C ALA A 141 -4.83 -14.91 30.74
N ASN A 142 -5.76 -14.28 30.02
CA ASN A 142 -6.78 -14.94 29.19
C ASN A 142 -6.50 -14.80 27.68
N GLY A 143 -5.26 -14.48 27.31
CA GLY A 143 -4.88 -14.17 25.93
C GLY A 143 -4.61 -15.38 25.04
N ILE A 144 -3.91 -15.13 23.93
CA ILE A 144 -3.58 -16.16 22.95
C ILE A 144 -2.46 -17.03 23.51
N GLN A 145 -2.83 -18.15 24.14
CA GLN A 145 -1.87 -19.08 24.78
C GLN A 145 -1.05 -19.88 23.77
N ASP A 146 -1.58 -20.09 22.55
CA ASP A 146 -0.88 -20.80 21.49
C ASP A 146 0.05 -19.84 20.73
N SER A 147 1.36 -20.03 20.91
CA SER A 147 2.39 -19.23 20.24
C SER A 147 2.30 -19.31 18.72
N GLY A 148 1.90 -20.45 18.15
CA GLY A 148 1.71 -20.61 16.71
C GLY A 148 0.50 -19.85 16.17
N LEU A 149 -0.58 -19.74 16.95
CA LEU A 149 -1.71 -18.87 16.61
C LEU A 149 -1.34 -17.39 16.69
N LEU A 150 -0.59 -17.00 17.71
CA LEU A 150 -0.10 -15.63 17.87
C LEU A 150 0.82 -15.22 16.72
N ASP A 151 1.80 -16.06 16.36
CA ASP A 151 2.72 -15.78 15.27
C ASP A 151 1.98 -15.69 13.92
N ARG A 152 0.97 -16.55 13.70
CA ARG A 152 0.11 -16.48 12.51
C ARG A 152 -0.72 -15.20 12.50
N PHE A 153 -1.27 -14.78 13.63
CA PHE A 153 -2.02 -13.53 13.77
C PHE A 153 -1.14 -12.33 13.39
N MET A 154 0.07 -12.23 13.97
CA MET A 154 1.03 -11.16 13.67
C MET A 154 1.42 -11.13 12.20
N LEU A 155 1.73 -12.30 11.63
CA LEU A 155 2.11 -12.42 10.23
C LEU A 155 0.98 -11.99 9.29
N MET A 156 -0.26 -12.44 9.51
CA MET A 156 -1.39 -12.05 8.68
C MET A 156 -1.68 -10.56 8.79
N LEU A 157 -1.64 -9.99 10.00
CA LEU A 157 -1.86 -8.57 10.24
C LEU A 157 -0.86 -7.71 9.45
N ASP A 158 0.43 -8.04 9.58
CA ASP A 158 1.51 -7.32 8.92
C ASP A 158 1.43 -7.45 7.39
N GLN A 159 1.13 -8.65 6.88
CA GLN A 159 0.93 -8.87 5.44
C GLN A 159 -0.26 -8.09 4.88
N ILE A 160 -1.39 -8.05 5.58
CA ILE A 160 -2.57 -7.28 5.15
C ILE A 160 -2.20 -5.80 5.04
N ALA A 161 -1.57 -5.24 6.07
CA ALA A 161 -1.17 -3.84 6.11
C ALA A 161 -0.19 -3.48 4.98
N ILE A 162 0.86 -4.29 4.79
CA ILE A 162 1.85 -4.08 3.74
C ILE A 162 1.19 -4.15 2.35
N ILE A 163 0.42 -5.22 2.09
CA ILE A 163 -0.24 -5.39 0.78
C ILE A 163 -1.23 -4.25 0.51
N HIS A 164 -1.99 -3.83 1.52
CA HIS A 164 -2.94 -2.73 1.41
C HIS A 164 -2.23 -1.43 1.00
N ASP A 165 -1.13 -1.09 1.67
CA ASP A 165 -0.32 0.07 1.33
C ASP A 165 0.30 -0.03 -0.07
N VAL A 166 0.79 -1.22 -0.47
CA VAL A 166 1.35 -1.43 -1.79
C VAL A 166 0.30 -1.21 -2.89
N ILE A 167 -0.92 -1.73 -2.71
CA ILE A 167 -2.03 -1.51 -3.66
C ILE A 167 -2.37 -0.02 -3.77
N ASN A 168 -2.27 0.73 -2.68
CA ASN A 168 -2.56 2.16 -2.60
C ASN A 168 -1.35 3.06 -2.95
N GLY A 169 -0.32 2.52 -3.62
CA GLY A 169 0.84 3.31 -4.07
C GLY A 169 1.82 3.72 -2.97
N ARG A 170 1.66 3.21 -1.73
CA ARG A 170 2.54 3.48 -0.58
C ARG A 170 3.60 2.39 -0.37
N GLY A 171 3.87 1.57 -1.39
CA GLY A 171 4.81 0.44 -1.33
C GLY A 171 6.27 0.83 -1.07
N ARG A 172 6.68 2.05 -1.45
CA ARG A 172 8.07 2.52 -1.32
C ARG A 172 8.60 2.48 0.11
N LYS A 173 7.76 2.71 1.13
CA LYS A 173 8.18 2.64 2.55
C LYS A 173 8.59 1.24 3.01
N TYR A 174 8.33 0.23 2.17
CA TYR A 174 8.67 -1.17 2.39
C TYR A 174 9.77 -1.67 1.44
N GLY A 175 10.38 -0.79 0.64
CA GLY A 175 11.34 -1.18 -0.38
C GLY A 175 10.71 -1.78 -1.64
N PHE A 176 9.39 -1.77 -1.76
CA PHE A 176 8.72 -2.15 -3.00
C PHE A 176 8.75 -1.01 -4.00
N ASP A 177 9.66 -1.12 -4.98
CA ASP A 177 9.65 -0.30 -6.18
C ASP A 177 8.77 -0.98 -7.23
N LEU A 178 7.47 -0.79 -7.08
CA LEU A 178 6.48 -1.38 -7.96
C LEU A 178 5.82 -0.25 -8.74
N ASP A 179 5.96 -0.29 -10.07
CA ASP A 179 5.16 0.47 -11.04
C ASP A 179 3.70 -0.01 -11.00
N ILE A 180 3.06 0.21 -9.85
CA ILE A 180 1.69 -0.18 -9.55
C ILE A 180 0.79 0.99 -9.88
N VAL A 181 0.05 0.84 -10.96
CA VAL A 181 -0.96 1.79 -11.45
C VAL A 181 -2.33 1.32 -11.03
N SER A 182 -3.03 2.09 -10.19
CA SER A 182 -4.31 1.70 -9.59
C SER A 182 -5.37 1.36 -10.66
N THR A 183 -6.36 0.54 -10.31
CA THR A 183 -7.50 0.25 -11.22
C THR A 183 -8.24 1.53 -11.63
N GLU A 184 -8.36 2.49 -10.71
CA GLU A 184 -8.95 3.80 -10.97
C GLU A 184 -8.14 4.59 -11.98
N SER A 185 -6.82 4.65 -11.82
CA SER A 185 -5.88 5.28 -12.75
C SER A 185 -5.93 4.61 -14.13
N ILE A 186 -5.99 3.28 -14.19
CA ILE A 186 -6.15 2.53 -15.44
C ILE A 186 -7.47 2.91 -16.11
N ASN A 187 -8.58 2.92 -15.37
CA ASN A 187 -9.90 3.27 -15.91
C ASN A 187 -9.95 4.73 -16.38
N ALA A 188 -9.36 5.65 -15.64
CA ALA A 188 -9.22 7.05 -16.02
C ALA A 188 -8.34 7.22 -17.28
N THR A 189 -7.36 6.33 -17.48
CA THR A 189 -6.46 6.37 -18.65
C THR A 189 -7.10 5.79 -19.90
N LYS A 190 -7.99 4.79 -19.77
CA LYS A 190 -8.67 4.13 -20.90
C LYS A 190 -9.32 5.10 -21.88
N GLN A 191 -9.90 6.19 -21.40
CA GLN A 191 -10.57 7.19 -22.23
C GLN A 191 -9.62 7.92 -23.20
N TYR A 192 -8.31 7.93 -22.92
CA TYR A 192 -7.30 8.59 -23.75
C TYR A 192 -6.59 7.62 -24.68
N CYS A 193 -6.64 6.31 -24.41
CA CYS A 193 -5.98 5.29 -25.20
C CYS A 193 -6.67 5.03 -26.53
N LYS A 194 -5.88 4.81 -27.59
CA LYS A 194 -6.40 4.28 -28.86
C LYS A 194 -6.97 2.88 -28.67
N HIS A 195 -6.27 2.07 -27.88
CA HIS A 195 -6.60 0.70 -27.49
C HIS A 195 -6.76 0.64 -25.97
N PRO A 196 -7.99 0.75 -25.41
CA PRO A 196 -8.25 0.77 -23.97
C PRO A 196 -7.69 -0.44 -23.20
N GLU A 197 -7.57 -1.59 -23.86
CA GLU A 197 -6.93 -2.80 -23.33
C GLU A 197 -5.46 -2.59 -22.95
N ASN A 198 -4.78 -1.66 -23.63
CA ASN A 198 -3.38 -1.32 -23.38
C ASN A 198 -3.20 -0.23 -22.31
N ALA A 199 -4.28 0.29 -21.72
CA ALA A 199 -4.21 1.42 -20.80
C ALA A 199 -3.27 1.18 -19.61
N HIS A 200 -3.26 -0.03 -19.04
CA HIS A 200 -2.35 -0.33 -17.95
C HIS A 200 -0.87 -0.33 -18.40
N LEU A 201 -0.57 -0.82 -19.61
CA LEU A 201 0.79 -0.88 -20.15
C LEU A 201 1.31 0.52 -20.47
N ILE A 202 0.45 1.34 -21.10
CA ILE A 202 0.75 2.73 -21.42
C ILE A 202 1.00 3.51 -20.13
N LEU A 203 0.14 3.34 -19.12
CA LEU A 203 0.26 4.05 -17.84
C LEU A 203 1.52 3.63 -17.07
N GLN A 204 1.85 2.33 -17.01
CA GLN A 204 3.11 1.86 -16.42
C GLN A 204 4.33 2.48 -17.09
N MET A 205 4.29 2.57 -18.43
CA MET A 205 5.40 3.15 -19.18
C MET A 205 5.53 4.65 -18.94
N LEU A 206 4.40 5.36 -18.79
CA LEU A 206 4.39 6.77 -18.41
C LEU A 206 5.00 6.99 -17.02
N HIS A 207 4.61 6.20 -16.01
CA HIS A 207 5.21 6.27 -14.67
C HIS A 207 6.73 6.07 -14.72
N LYS A 208 7.19 5.03 -15.41
CA LYS A 208 8.63 4.77 -15.57
C LYS A 208 9.39 5.94 -16.23
N MET A 209 8.78 6.59 -17.21
CA MET A 209 9.41 7.67 -17.97
C MET A 209 9.36 9.04 -17.26
N ILE A 210 8.37 9.24 -16.40
CA ILE A 210 8.11 10.50 -15.67
C ILE A 210 8.72 10.47 -14.26
N ASP A 211 8.95 9.28 -13.69
CA ASP A 211 9.56 9.16 -12.37
C ASP A 211 10.93 9.87 -12.30
N GLY A 212 11.15 10.58 -11.20
CA GLY A 212 12.33 11.40 -10.98
C GLY A 212 12.45 12.67 -11.86
N GLN A 213 11.51 12.95 -12.77
CA GLN A 213 11.53 14.17 -13.58
C GLN A 213 10.98 15.36 -12.80
N THR A 214 11.80 16.39 -12.61
CA THR A 214 11.45 17.55 -11.75
C THR A 214 11.00 18.79 -12.52
N THR A 215 11.08 18.80 -13.85
CA THR A 215 10.76 19.96 -14.69
C THR A 215 9.54 19.68 -15.58
N PRO A 216 8.61 20.65 -15.77
CA PRO A 216 7.42 20.45 -16.61
C PRO A 216 7.74 19.94 -18.01
N LYS A 217 8.79 20.47 -18.65
CA LYS A 217 9.27 20.00 -19.96
C LYS A 217 9.57 18.49 -19.94
N ARG A 218 10.39 18.01 -19.00
CA ARG A 218 10.77 16.60 -18.96
C ARG A 218 9.60 15.67 -18.61
N SER A 219 8.70 16.11 -17.73
CA SER A 219 7.56 15.30 -17.29
C SER A 219 6.46 15.19 -18.36
N SER A 220 6.20 16.27 -19.11
CA SER A 220 5.22 16.25 -20.21
C SER A 220 5.74 15.55 -21.47
N ARG A 221 7.05 15.27 -21.55
CA ARG A 221 7.68 14.62 -22.71
C ARG A 221 7.07 13.26 -23.03
N ALA A 222 6.92 12.41 -22.02
CA ALA A 222 6.39 11.05 -22.20
C ALA A 222 4.93 11.08 -22.69
N ILE A 223 4.12 12.02 -22.19
CA ILE A 223 2.74 12.23 -22.62
C ILE A 223 2.69 12.63 -24.11
N ARG A 224 3.54 13.58 -24.51
CA ARG A 224 3.63 14.01 -25.91
C ARG A 224 4.12 12.89 -26.83
N ALA A 225 5.08 12.08 -26.37
CA ALA A 225 5.53 10.91 -27.11
C ALA A 225 4.42 9.87 -27.32
N ALA A 226 3.59 9.63 -26.29
CA ALA A 226 2.43 8.73 -26.38
C ALA A 226 1.34 9.25 -27.35
N LEU A 227 1.18 10.57 -27.47
CA LEU A 227 0.28 11.18 -28.44
C LEU A 227 0.81 11.05 -29.87
N GLU A 228 2.07 11.40 -30.10
CA GLU A 228 2.67 11.34 -31.45
C GLU A 228 2.89 9.92 -31.97
N SER A 229 3.03 8.93 -31.08
CA SER A 229 3.12 7.52 -31.49
C SER A 229 1.76 6.94 -31.89
N GLY A 230 0.65 7.56 -31.48
CA GLY A 230 -0.71 7.06 -31.64
C GLY A 230 -1.19 6.14 -30.53
N ALA A 231 -0.42 5.96 -29.45
CA ALA A 231 -0.88 5.18 -28.28
C ALA A 231 -2.07 5.85 -27.58
N PHE A 232 -2.05 7.19 -27.51
CA PHE A 232 -3.23 7.98 -27.15
C PHE A 232 -3.98 8.46 -28.40
N CYS A 233 -5.30 8.34 -28.36
CA CYS A 233 -6.20 8.85 -29.40
C CYS A 233 -6.62 10.31 -29.17
N GLN A 234 -6.47 10.81 -27.96
CA GLN A 234 -6.74 12.20 -27.59
C GLN A 234 -5.83 12.66 -26.45
N ARG A 235 -5.61 13.97 -26.35
CA ARG A 235 -4.75 14.58 -25.33
C ARG A 235 -5.37 14.44 -23.92
N PRO A 236 -4.66 13.84 -22.94
CA PRO A 236 -5.13 13.82 -21.56
C PRO A 236 -5.30 15.23 -20.96
N SER A 237 -6.21 15.39 -20.02
CA SER A 237 -6.43 16.68 -19.34
C SER A 237 -5.31 16.98 -18.35
N TYR A 238 -5.12 18.28 -18.03
CA TYR A 238 -4.21 18.65 -16.94
C TYR A 238 -4.65 18.03 -15.62
N THR A 239 -5.95 18.01 -15.32
CA THR A 239 -6.49 17.41 -14.10
C THR A 239 -6.16 15.93 -13.98
N TRP A 240 -6.24 15.17 -15.08
CA TRP A 240 -5.80 13.77 -15.08
C TRP A 240 -4.30 13.66 -14.81
N PHE A 241 -3.48 14.47 -15.49
CA PHE A 241 -2.03 14.46 -15.31
C PHE A 241 -1.62 14.82 -13.87
N ASP A 242 -2.23 15.85 -13.32
CA ASP A 242 -1.99 16.33 -11.96
C ASP A 242 -2.42 15.30 -10.91
N SER A 243 -3.57 14.66 -11.13
CA SER A 243 -4.05 13.57 -10.26
C SER A 243 -3.12 12.35 -10.28
N GLU A 244 -2.50 12.03 -11.42
CA GLU A 244 -1.67 10.84 -11.59
C GLU A 244 -0.19 11.08 -11.24
N PHE A 245 0.34 12.28 -11.53
CA PHE A 245 1.77 12.60 -11.45
C PHE A 245 2.12 13.86 -10.60
N GLY A 246 1.13 14.54 -10.01
CA GLY A 246 1.30 15.87 -9.38
C GLY A 246 2.31 15.93 -8.21
N ASN A 247 2.68 14.79 -7.62
CA ASN A 247 3.70 14.75 -6.56
C ASN A 247 5.15 14.80 -7.07
N SER A 248 5.41 14.45 -8.34
CA SER A 248 6.77 14.45 -8.91
C SER A 248 7.10 15.73 -9.69
N CYS A 249 6.10 16.55 -10.03
CA CYS A 249 6.23 17.66 -10.97
C CYS A 249 5.58 18.93 -10.39
N LYS A 250 6.36 19.97 -10.05
CA LYS A 250 5.78 21.24 -9.61
C LYS A 250 5.02 21.94 -10.76
N ASN A 251 3.70 21.74 -10.78
CA ASN A 251 2.55 22.65 -10.88
C ASN A 251 2.66 23.88 -11.81
N ASP A 252 2.46 23.68 -13.11
CA ASP A 252 1.92 24.75 -13.97
C ASP A 252 1.11 24.15 -15.12
N SER A 253 -0.20 24.36 -15.09
CA SER A 253 -1.12 23.91 -16.13
C SER A 253 -0.78 24.50 -17.50
N SER A 254 -0.26 25.73 -17.55
CA SER A 254 0.15 26.39 -18.79
C SER A 254 1.33 25.66 -19.44
N SER A 255 2.29 25.19 -18.64
CA SER A 255 3.43 24.40 -19.11
C SER A 255 2.98 23.05 -19.66
N TYR A 256 2.11 22.33 -18.95
CA TYR A 256 1.55 21.06 -19.44
C TYR A 256 0.90 21.24 -20.82
N TYR A 257 0.05 22.26 -20.97
CA TYR A 257 -0.60 22.54 -22.25
C TYR A 257 0.41 22.91 -23.32
N SER A 258 1.40 23.76 -23.03
CA SER A 258 2.43 24.14 -24.00
C SER A 258 3.23 22.95 -24.53
N TYR A 259 3.55 22.00 -23.66
CA TYR A 259 4.41 20.87 -23.99
C TYR A 259 3.69 19.66 -24.59
N THR A 260 2.36 19.59 -24.48
CA THR A 260 1.53 18.50 -25.01
C THR A 260 0.64 18.91 -26.19
N ASP A 261 0.69 20.18 -26.62
CA ASP A 261 -0.12 20.75 -27.70
C ASP A 261 0.32 20.31 -29.11
N MET A 262 -0.42 19.36 -29.69
CA MET A 262 -0.09 18.71 -30.97
C MET A 262 -0.07 19.64 -32.18
N GLU A 263 -0.65 20.84 -32.07
CA GLU A 263 -0.67 21.84 -33.15
C GLU A 263 0.60 22.70 -33.18
N LYS A 264 1.39 22.68 -32.09
CA LYS A 264 2.65 23.40 -31.99
C LYS A 264 3.83 22.53 -32.38
N GLU A 265 4.91 23.19 -32.81
CA GLU A 265 6.20 22.57 -33.06
C GLU A 265 6.67 21.80 -31.82
N CYS A 266 7.18 20.59 -32.05
CA CYS A 266 7.59 19.69 -30.97
C CYS A 266 8.73 20.35 -30.17
N PRO A 267 8.58 20.61 -28.87
CA PRO A 267 9.60 21.27 -28.05
C PRO A 267 10.73 20.31 -27.64
N TYR A 268 10.72 19.07 -28.14
CA TYR A 268 11.68 18.01 -27.88
C TYR A 268 12.35 17.59 -29.19
N ASP A 269 13.66 17.78 -29.24
CA ASP A 269 14.53 17.45 -30.38
C ASP A 269 15.69 16.53 -29.96
N ASP A 270 15.51 15.79 -28.86
CA ASP A 270 16.53 14.92 -28.30
C ASP A 270 16.26 13.43 -28.56
N LYS A 271 17.34 12.64 -28.60
CA LYS A 271 17.29 11.19 -28.85
C LYS A 271 16.38 10.44 -27.86
N LEU A 272 16.27 10.92 -26.63
CA LEU A 272 15.45 10.29 -25.59
C LEU A 272 13.96 10.42 -25.92
N TYR A 273 13.53 11.54 -26.50
CA TYR A 273 12.17 11.69 -27.00
C TYR A 273 11.82 10.70 -28.11
N ASP A 274 12.73 10.46 -29.05
CA ASP A 274 12.55 9.46 -30.11
C ASP A 274 12.49 8.04 -29.55
N GLU A 275 13.31 7.73 -28.54
CA GLU A 275 13.25 6.47 -27.80
C GLU A 275 11.86 6.28 -27.16
N TYR A 276 11.33 7.29 -26.47
CA TYR A 276 9.98 7.24 -25.89
C TYR A 276 8.91 6.99 -26.96
N LYS A 277 8.97 7.71 -28.09
CA LYS A 277 8.01 7.51 -29.19
C LYS A 277 8.05 6.08 -29.72
N ASN A 278 9.24 5.52 -29.93
CA ASN A 278 9.41 4.16 -30.40
C ASN A 278 8.85 3.15 -29.40
N ASP A 279 9.06 3.37 -28.10
CA ASP A 279 8.49 2.54 -27.05
C ASP A 279 6.96 2.55 -27.06
N PHE A 280 6.31 3.69 -27.35
CA PHE A 280 4.85 3.77 -27.42
C PHE A 280 4.25 3.25 -28.74
N LYS A 281 5.01 3.17 -29.85
CA LYS A 281 4.50 2.67 -31.16
C LYS A 281 3.91 1.27 -31.10
N LYS A 282 4.36 0.43 -30.14
CA LYS A 282 3.84 -0.92 -29.94
C LYS A 282 2.38 -0.97 -29.45
N PHE A 283 1.81 0.18 -29.08
CA PHE A 283 0.43 0.33 -28.58
C PHE A 283 -0.48 1.11 -29.53
N LYS A 284 0.00 1.43 -30.74
CA LYS A 284 -0.76 2.11 -31.79
C LYS A 284 -1.89 1.23 -32.32
#